data_AF-A0A956UD61-F1
#
_entry.id   AF-A0A956UD61-F1
#
_cell.length_a   1.000
_cell.length_b   1.000
_cell.length_c   1.000
_cell.angle_alpha   90.00
_cell.angle_beta   90.00
_cell.angle_gamma   90.00
#
_symmetry.space_group_name_H-M   'P 1'
#
loop_
_entity.id
_entity.type
_entity.pdbx_description
1 polymer ?
#
loop_
_entity_poly.entity_id
_entity_poly.type
_entity_poly.pdbx_seq_one_letter_code
_entity_poly.pdbx_strand_id
1 'polypeptide(L)'
;MSEEEWQWFQLSQSATKLSASEMASLEKQLLVEPANLDIRVQVFAYYSQREGNVLKHKNADRKLSEQILWWIENYPSVKGFMGYYISKQGSSFKPKTFAALRQAWLEQVSKNPLDGTLLGNAACFIAWNDFETASELFERADEQQPNSGLLGSYLIHCNAALHKAPAASVDKLRKQVIDVGIRSLEDKAHCTPFLDCMYISDAALELGRFDIVNRCAEILQSEEDEASLQMANGYLALVALRQNNLSLAVELLLKTKTAYLPLDVTFRLAKELFDAGERESIVQMILNLKKRTTKASARKRWLKQIANDERPDFDY
;
A
#
# COMPACT_ATOMS: atom_id res chain seq x y z
N MET A 1 17.93 -11.64 3.95
CA MET A 1 17.53 -12.59 2.89
C MET A 1 18.45 -13.79 2.98
N SER A 2 17.91 -14.99 3.10
CA SER A 2 18.71 -16.23 3.12
C SER A 2 19.24 -16.58 1.73
N GLU A 3 20.20 -17.51 1.65
CA GLU A 3 20.70 -18.04 0.37
C GLU A 3 19.59 -18.73 -0.44
N GLU A 4 18.72 -19.48 0.23
CA GLU A 4 17.53 -20.11 -0.38
C GLU A 4 16.56 -19.06 -0.95
N GLU A 5 16.26 -17.99 -0.20
CA GLU A 5 15.40 -16.91 -0.68
C GLU A 5 16.00 -16.19 -1.90
N TRP A 6 17.32 -16.01 -1.90
CA TRP A 6 18.02 -15.44 -3.04
C TRP A 6 17.94 -16.35 -4.27
N GLN A 7 18.12 -17.67 -4.10
CA GLN A 7 17.95 -18.65 -5.16
C GLN A 7 16.53 -18.62 -5.72
N TRP A 8 15.49 -18.63 -4.86
CA TRP A 8 14.10 -18.52 -5.30
C TRP A 8 13.82 -17.22 -6.04
N PHE A 9 14.39 -16.10 -5.59
CA PHE A 9 14.32 -14.85 -6.33
C PHE A 9 14.93 -15.00 -7.73
N GLN A 10 16.12 -15.57 -7.88
CA GLN A 10 16.75 -15.79 -9.19
C GLN A 10 15.93 -16.72 -10.08
N LEU A 11 15.41 -17.82 -9.53
CA LEU A 11 14.53 -18.76 -10.24
C LEU A 11 13.23 -18.10 -10.69
N SER A 12 12.65 -17.22 -9.87
CA SER A 12 11.44 -16.50 -10.27
C SER A 12 11.70 -15.55 -11.45
N GLN A 13 12.86 -14.89 -11.46
CA GLN A 13 13.28 -13.98 -12.53
C GLN A 13 13.56 -14.75 -13.83
N SER A 14 14.23 -15.91 -13.77
CA SER A 14 14.48 -16.73 -14.95
C SER A 14 13.20 -17.32 -15.52
N ALA A 15 12.25 -17.71 -14.66
CA ALA A 15 10.95 -18.25 -15.04
C ALA A 15 10.14 -17.28 -15.91
N THR A 16 10.40 -15.97 -15.82
CA THR A 16 9.72 -14.98 -16.68
C THR A 16 10.01 -15.14 -18.17
N LYS A 17 11.11 -15.83 -18.51
CA LYS A 17 11.64 -15.99 -19.86
C LYS A 17 11.40 -17.39 -20.45
N LEU A 18 10.79 -18.31 -19.70
CA LEU A 18 10.57 -19.67 -20.15
C LEU A 18 9.63 -19.71 -21.36
N SER A 19 9.93 -20.61 -22.29
CA SER A 19 9.03 -21.01 -23.37
C SER A 19 7.90 -21.91 -22.83
N ALA A 20 6.82 -22.05 -23.61
CA ALA A 20 5.73 -22.97 -23.27
C ALA A 20 6.20 -24.44 -23.18
N SER A 21 7.20 -24.84 -23.99
CA SER A 21 7.77 -26.19 -23.95
C SER A 21 8.61 -26.45 -22.70
N GLU A 22 9.41 -25.48 -22.27
CA GLU A 22 10.18 -25.58 -21.02
C GLU A 22 9.24 -25.64 -19.82
N MET A 23 8.21 -24.79 -19.81
CA MET A 23 7.19 -24.84 -18.77
C MET A 23 6.48 -26.19 -18.72
N ALA A 24 6.08 -26.76 -19.87
CA ALA A 24 5.46 -28.08 -19.91
C ALA A 24 6.40 -29.19 -19.39
N SER A 25 7.72 -29.04 -19.55
CA SER A 25 8.70 -29.96 -18.98
C SER A 25 8.74 -29.85 -17.45
N LEU A 26 8.79 -28.64 -16.91
CA LEU A 26 8.75 -28.40 -15.45
C LEU A 26 7.46 -28.94 -14.83
N GLU A 27 6.31 -28.76 -15.49
CA GLU A 27 5.04 -29.32 -15.01
C GLU A 27 5.05 -30.85 -14.94
N LYS A 28 5.66 -31.51 -15.94
CA LYS A 28 5.83 -32.98 -15.91
C LYS A 28 6.75 -33.42 -14.78
N GLN A 29 7.84 -32.69 -14.52
CA GLN A 29 8.74 -32.98 -13.40
C GLN A 29 8.01 -32.82 -12.07
N LEU A 30 7.15 -31.79 -11.93
CA LEU A 30 6.38 -31.58 -10.71
C LEU A 30 5.35 -32.70 -10.43
N LEU A 31 4.91 -33.43 -11.45
CA LEU A 31 4.09 -34.64 -11.25
C LEU A 31 4.88 -35.79 -10.62
N VAL A 32 6.19 -35.87 -10.89
CA VAL A 32 7.08 -36.89 -10.33
C VAL A 32 7.60 -36.45 -8.95
N GLU A 33 7.94 -35.17 -8.80
CA GLU A 33 8.50 -34.58 -7.59
C GLU A 33 7.63 -33.43 -7.07
N PRO A 34 6.42 -33.72 -6.54
CA PRO A 34 5.50 -32.67 -6.11
C PRO A 34 5.99 -31.83 -4.93
N ALA A 35 7.04 -32.23 -4.22
CA ALA A 35 7.62 -31.44 -3.13
C ALA A 35 8.78 -30.52 -3.57
N ASN A 36 9.17 -30.54 -4.86
CA ASN A 36 10.30 -29.76 -5.35
C ASN A 36 9.97 -28.25 -5.37
N LEU A 37 10.44 -27.53 -4.35
CA LEU A 37 10.13 -26.11 -4.14
C LEU A 37 10.67 -25.23 -5.27
N ASP A 38 11.85 -25.51 -5.79
CA ASP A 38 12.47 -24.75 -6.88
C ASP A 38 11.63 -24.80 -8.17
N ILE A 39 11.10 -25.98 -8.50
CA ILE A 39 10.18 -26.12 -9.63
C ILE A 39 8.88 -25.34 -9.36
N ARG A 40 8.34 -25.41 -8.13
CA ARG A 40 7.11 -24.68 -7.77
C ARG A 40 7.27 -23.18 -7.84
N VAL A 41 8.41 -22.65 -7.41
CA VAL A 41 8.73 -21.22 -7.53
C VAL A 41 8.73 -20.80 -9.00
N GLN A 42 9.36 -21.58 -9.88
CA GLN A 42 9.37 -21.29 -11.33
C GLN A 42 7.97 -21.37 -11.95
N VAL A 43 7.19 -22.41 -11.65
CA VAL A 43 5.81 -22.58 -12.13
C VAL A 43 4.93 -21.41 -11.66
N PHE A 44 5.03 -21.05 -10.37
CA PHE A 44 4.31 -19.92 -9.80
C PHE A 44 4.69 -18.59 -10.48
N ALA A 45 5.99 -18.33 -10.64
CA ALA A 45 6.49 -17.11 -11.27
C ALA A 45 6.07 -16.99 -12.74
N TYR A 46 6.08 -18.11 -13.49
CA TYR A 46 5.61 -18.15 -14.86
C TYR A 46 4.12 -17.76 -14.96
N TYR A 47 3.26 -18.41 -14.18
CA TYR A 47 1.82 -18.17 -14.25
C TYR A 47 1.34 -16.87 -13.58
N SER A 48 2.16 -16.26 -12.71
CA SER A 48 1.85 -14.96 -12.11
C SER A 48 2.19 -13.76 -13.00
N GLN A 49 2.80 -13.97 -14.18
CA GLN A 49 3.06 -12.91 -15.14
C GLN A 49 1.78 -12.19 -15.56
N ARG A 50 1.85 -10.86 -15.62
CA ARG A 50 0.74 -9.98 -15.99
C ARG A 50 1.10 -9.12 -17.20
N GLU A 51 0.08 -8.82 -18.01
CA GLU A 51 0.10 -7.78 -19.03
C GLU A 51 -0.99 -6.76 -18.65
N GLY A 52 -0.56 -5.62 -18.11
CA GLY A 52 -1.45 -4.71 -17.39
C GLY A 52 -2.11 -5.41 -16.18
N ASN A 53 -3.43 -5.38 -16.11
CA ASN A 53 -4.20 -5.96 -15.00
C ASN A 53 -4.63 -7.42 -15.23
N VAL A 54 -4.21 -8.05 -16.34
CA VAL A 54 -4.64 -9.40 -16.72
C VAL A 54 -3.46 -10.37 -16.68
N LEU A 55 -3.72 -11.62 -16.28
CA LEU A 55 -2.71 -12.68 -16.33
C LEU A 55 -2.37 -13.02 -17.78
N LYS A 56 -1.08 -13.10 -18.09
CA LYS A 56 -0.55 -13.24 -19.46
C LYS A 56 -0.92 -14.56 -20.13
N HIS A 57 -1.02 -15.66 -19.37
CA HIS A 57 -1.18 -17.00 -19.93
C HIS A 57 -2.64 -17.50 -19.91
N LYS A 58 -3.05 -18.20 -20.98
CA LYS A 58 -4.42 -18.67 -21.24
C LYS A 58 -5.04 -19.57 -20.13
N ASN A 59 -4.23 -20.09 -19.20
CA ASN A 59 -4.67 -20.91 -18.06
C ASN A 59 -4.07 -20.46 -16.72
N ALA A 60 -3.52 -19.24 -16.67
CA ALA A 60 -2.79 -18.74 -15.51
C ALA A 60 -3.62 -18.78 -14.22
N ASP A 61 -4.89 -18.38 -14.25
CA ASP A 61 -5.77 -18.36 -13.07
C ASP A 61 -5.86 -19.74 -12.40
N ARG A 62 -6.14 -20.79 -13.18
CA ARG A 62 -6.21 -22.17 -12.67
C ARG A 62 -4.85 -22.65 -12.18
N LYS A 63 -3.80 -22.47 -12.98
CA LYS A 63 -2.47 -22.99 -12.64
C LYS A 63 -1.86 -22.29 -11.43
N LEU A 64 -2.05 -20.98 -11.31
CA LEU A 64 -1.60 -20.20 -10.18
C LEU A 64 -2.37 -20.56 -8.90
N SER A 65 -3.70 -20.73 -8.97
CA SER A 65 -4.49 -21.17 -7.82
C SER A 65 -4.10 -22.57 -7.34
N GLU A 66 -3.80 -23.51 -8.25
CA GLU A 66 -3.25 -24.83 -7.91
C GLU A 66 -1.91 -24.72 -7.16
N GLN A 67 -1.00 -23.84 -7.61
CA GLN A 67 0.27 -23.63 -6.90
C GLN A 67 0.06 -23.02 -5.52
N ILE A 68 -0.76 -21.97 -5.40
CA ILE A 68 -1.03 -21.30 -4.13
C ILE A 68 -1.67 -22.26 -3.14
N LEU A 69 -2.67 -23.04 -3.58
CA LEU A 69 -3.31 -24.04 -2.73
C LEU A 69 -2.28 -25.00 -2.15
N TRP A 70 -1.38 -25.50 -3.00
CA TRP A 70 -0.31 -26.39 -2.53
C TRP A 70 0.58 -25.73 -1.47
N TRP A 71 1.00 -24.47 -1.68
CA TRP A 71 1.80 -23.73 -0.70
C TRP A 71 1.05 -23.54 0.61
N ILE A 72 -0.24 -23.21 0.57
CA ILE A 72 -1.08 -23.08 1.77
C ILE A 72 -1.13 -24.42 2.51
N GLU A 73 -1.36 -25.52 1.80
CA GLU A 73 -1.57 -26.82 2.43
C GLU A 73 -0.29 -27.44 3.00
N ASN A 74 0.86 -27.19 2.37
CA ASN A 74 2.11 -27.90 2.65
C ASN A 74 3.17 -27.02 3.31
N TYR A 75 3.13 -25.70 3.08
CA TYR A 75 4.12 -24.77 3.61
C TYR A 75 3.51 -23.39 3.96
N PRO A 76 2.47 -23.35 4.82
CA PRO A 76 1.68 -22.14 5.11
C PRO A 76 2.50 -21.01 5.74
N SER A 77 3.53 -21.35 6.51
CA SER A 77 4.37 -20.42 7.27
C SER A 77 5.65 -20.02 6.51
N VAL A 78 5.63 -20.11 5.18
CA VAL A 78 6.73 -19.67 4.33
C VAL A 78 7.06 -18.20 4.57
N LYS A 79 8.35 -17.89 4.72
CA LYS A 79 8.87 -16.54 4.99
C LYS A 79 9.46 -15.89 3.74
N GLY A 80 9.82 -14.61 3.89
CA GLY A 80 10.56 -13.82 2.91
C GLY A 80 9.90 -13.72 1.55
N PHE A 81 10.69 -13.94 0.49
CA PHE A 81 10.27 -13.70 -0.89
C PHE A 81 8.98 -14.45 -1.24
N MET A 82 8.92 -15.78 -1.03
CA MET A 82 7.74 -16.54 -1.41
C MET A 82 6.53 -16.26 -0.51
N GLY A 83 6.73 -16.09 0.81
CA GLY A 83 5.65 -15.71 1.72
C GLY A 83 5.00 -14.38 1.33
N TYR A 84 5.81 -13.38 1.01
CA TYR A 84 5.33 -12.10 0.47
C TYR A 84 4.55 -12.27 -0.84
N TYR A 85 5.08 -13.05 -1.79
CA TYR A 85 4.45 -13.21 -3.10
C TYR A 85 3.12 -13.95 -3.05
N ILE A 86 3.03 -15.02 -2.26
CA ILE A 86 1.83 -15.84 -2.12
C ILE A 86 0.74 -15.07 -1.38
N SER A 87 1.10 -14.46 -0.25
CA SER A 87 0.16 -13.72 0.59
C SER A 87 -0.45 -12.52 -0.13
N LYS A 88 0.20 -11.94 -1.15
CA LYS A 88 -0.37 -10.81 -1.91
C LYS A 88 -1.26 -11.18 -3.10
N GLN A 89 -1.54 -12.46 -3.33
CA GLN A 89 -2.34 -12.89 -4.50
C GLN A 89 -3.85 -12.86 -4.31
N GLY A 90 -4.38 -12.57 -3.12
CA GLY A 90 -5.82 -12.68 -2.85
C GLY A 90 -6.70 -11.85 -3.79
N SER A 91 -6.23 -10.66 -4.20
CA SER A 91 -6.94 -9.79 -5.15
C SER A 91 -6.88 -10.26 -6.61
N SER A 92 -6.04 -11.25 -6.92
CA SER A 92 -5.85 -11.77 -8.28
C SER A 92 -6.96 -12.73 -8.73
N PHE A 93 -7.76 -13.25 -7.81
CA PHE A 93 -8.66 -14.38 -8.07
C PHE A 93 -10.13 -13.97 -8.17
N LYS A 94 -10.87 -14.73 -9.00
CA LYS A 94 -12.33 -14.64 -9.04
C LYS A 94 -12.94 -15.07 -7.70
N PRO A 95 -14.15 -14.61 -7.35
CA PRO A 95 -14.77 -14.87 -6.04
C PRO A 95 -14.81 -16.35 -5.64
N LYS A 96 -15.13 -17.27 -6.57
CA LYS A 96 -15.16 -18.71 -6.30
C LYS A 96 -13.79 -19.28 -5.94
N THR A 97 -12.75 -18.91 -6.69
CA THR A 97 -11.38 -19.36 -6.44
C THR A 97 -10.82 -18.74 -5.16
N PHE A 98 -11.08 -17.45 -4.93
CA PHE A 98 -10.72 -16.78 -3.68
C PHE A 98 -11.36 -17.47 -2.48
N ALA A 99 -12.66 -17.79 -2.53
CA ALA A 99 -13.36 -18.45 -1.42
C ALA A 99 -12.73 -19.80 -1.06
N ALA A 100 -12.32 -20.60 -2.05
CA ALA A 100 -11.64 -21.87 -1.81
C ALA A 100 -10.26 -21.68 -1.16
N LEU A 101 -9.44 -20.75 -1.66
CA LEU A 101 -8.12 -20.47 -1.10
C LEU A 101 -8.20 -19.84 0.31
N ARG A 102 -9.17 -18.96 0.54
CA ARG A 102 -9.49 -18.41 1.87
C ARG A 102 -9.82 -19.54 2.85
N GLN A 103 -10.66 -20.48 2.43
CA GLN A 103 -11.03 -21.61 3.28
C GLN A 103 -9.80 -22.47 3.64
N ALA A 104 -8.93 -22.75 2.68
CA ALA A 104 -7.68 -23.47 2.93
C ALA A 104 -6.77 -22.74 3.95
N TRP A 105 -6.63 -21.41 3.83
CA TRP A 105 -5.90 -20.61 4.82
C TRP A 105 -6.50 -20.72 6.22
N LEU A 106 -7.82 -20.58 6.34
CA LEU A 106 -8.50 -20.66 7.64
C LEU A 106 -8.40 -22.05 8.26
N GLU A 107 -8.40 -23.10 7.45
CA GLU A 107 -8.14 -24.47 7.92
C GLU A 107 -6.73 -24.60 8.49
N GLN A 108 -5.71 -24.03 7.84
CA GLN A 108 -4.35 -24.02 8.38
C GLN A 108 -4.25 -23.21 9.69
N VAL A 109 -4.88 -22.03 9.73
CA VAL A 109 -4.95 -21.21 10.95
C VAL A 109 -5.64 -21.98 12.09
N SER A 110 -6.69 -22.75 11.80
CA SER A 110 -7.36 -23.56 12.82
C SER A 110 -6.46 -24.67 13.39
N LYS A 111 -5.60 -25.26 12.56
CA LYS A 111 -4.64 -26.30 12.95
C LYS A 111 -3.47 -25.75 13.75
N ASN A 112 -3.02 -24.54 13.42
CA ASN A 112 -1.85 -23.90 14.04
C ASN A 112 -2.16 -22.46 14.46
N PRO A 113 -3.03 -22.24 15.47
CA PRO A 113 -3.62 -20.93 15.77
C PRO A 113 -2.64 -19.93 16.42
N LEU A 114 -1.44 -20.37 16.79
CA LEU A 114 -0.39 -19.57 17.44
C LEU A 114 0.80 -19.29 16.51
N ASP A 115 0.77 -19.76 15.27
CA ASP A 115 1.83 -19.45 14.31
C ASP A 115 1.62 -18.06 13.72
N GLY A 116 2.31 -17.05 14.28
CA GLY A 116 2.23 -15.66 13.84
C GLY A 116 2.57 -15.44 12.36
N THR A 117 3.48 -16.24 11.79
CA THR A 117 3.84 -16.12 10.37
C THR A 117 2.70 -16.63 9.48
N LEU A 118 2.10 -17.77 9.84
CA LEU A 118 0.90 -18.28 9.17
C LEU A 118 -0.26 -17.29 9.27
N LEU A 119 -0.53 -16.75 10.46
CA LEU A 119 -1.58 -15.76 10.68
C LEU A 119 -1.38 -14.52 9.79
N GLY A 120 -0.17 -13.97 9.75
CA GLY A 120 0.18 -12.83 8.91
C GLY A 120 0.04 -13.12 7.40
N ASN A 121 0.52 -14.29 6.94
CA ASN A 121 0.38 -14.70 5.55
C ASN A 121 -1.11 -14.85 5.14
N ALA A 122 -1.92 -15.47 5.98
CA ALA A 122 -3.35 -15.62 5.77
C ALA A 122 -4.07 -14.26 5.77
N ALA A 123 -3.75 -13.38 6.73
CA ALA A 123 -4.33 -12.03 6.83
C ALA A 123 -4.08 -11.22 5.55
N CYS A 124 -2.82 -11.14 5.10
CA CYS A 124 -2.43 -10.48 3.86
C CYS A 124 -3.18 -11.01 2.63
N PHE A 125 -3.39 -12.33 2.55
CA PHE A 125 -4.15 -12.94 1.44
C PHE A 125 -5.61 -12.56 1.47
N ILE A 126 -6.23 -12.58 2.64
CA ILE A 126 -7.68 -12.42 2.79
C ILE A 126 -8.11 -10.95 2.70
N ALA A 127 -7.24 -10.02 3.14
CA ALA A 127 -7.58 -8.61 3.38
C ALA A 127 -8.23 -7.85 2.23
N TRP A 128 -7.91 -8.18 0.98
CA TRP A 128 -8.45 -7.46 -0.19
C TRP A 128 -9.94 -7.70 -0.44
N ASN A 129 -10.48 -8.83 0.01
CA ASN A 129 -11.86 -9.25 -0.23
C ASN A 129 -12.66 -9.45 1.06
N ASP A 130 -11.99 -9.65 2.20
CA ASP A 130 -12.62 -9.88 3.51
C ASP A 130 -11.75 -9.25 4.61
N PHE A 131 -11.84 -7.93 4.70
CA PHE A 131 -11.00 -7.15 5.62
C PHE A 131 -11.30 -7.45 7.09
N GLU A 132 -12.55 -7.76 7.45
CA GLU A 132 -12.94 -8.06 8.83
C GLU A 132 -12.20 -9.30 9.34
N THR A 133 -12.25 -10.41 8.59
CA THR A 133 -11.51 -11.63 8.95
C THR A 133 -10.00 -11.38 8.96
N ALA A 134 -9.48 -10.65 7.97
CA ALA A 134 -8.04 -10.37 7.91
C ALA A 134 -7.56 -9.50 9.08
N SER A 135 -8.36 -8.53 9.51
CA SER A 135 -8.05 -7.65 10.64
C SER A 135 -7.87 -8.46 11.93
N GLU A 136 -8.77 -9.41 12.22
CA GLU A 136 -8.62 -10.31 13.37
C GLU A 136 -7.35 -11.16 13.29
N LEU A 137 -7.01 -11.64 12.10
CA LEU A 137 -5.80 -12.43 11.88
C LEU A 137 -4.52 -11.58 12.03
N PHE A 138 -4.52 -10.32 11.58
CA PHE A 138 -3.40 -9.41 11.77
C PHE A 138 -3.15 -9.11 13.25
N GLU A 139 -4.18 -8.82 14.04
CA GLU A 139 -4.02 -8.58 15.48
C GLU A 139 -3.42 -9.79 16.17
N ARG A 140 -3.96 -10.98 15.91
CA ARG A 140 -3.41 -12.23 16.46
C ARG A 140 -1.97 -12.46 16.00
N ALA A 141 -1.64 -12.16 14.74
CA ALA A 141 -0.27 -12.31 14.24
C ALA A 141 0.72 -11.40 14.97
N ASP A 142 0.34 -10.14 15.21
CA ASP A 142 1.15 -9.18 15.95
C ASP A 142 1.32 -9.59 17.43
N GLU A 143 0.27 -10.11 18.07
CA GLU A 143 0.37 -10.67 19.42
C GLU A 143 1.37 -11.82 19.52
N GLN A 144 1.41 -12.71 18.51
CA GLN A 144 2.33 -13.85 18.50
C GLN A 144 3.75 -13.47 18.08
N GLN A 145 3.90 -12.47 17.21
CA GLN A 145 5.19 -12.05 16.62
C GLN A 145 5.26 -10.52 16.56
N PRO A 146 5.40 -9.84 17.71
CA PRO A 146 5.56 -8.40 17.73
C PRO A 146 6.87 -8.00 17.06
N ASN A 147 6.89 -6.83 16.43
CA ASN A 147 8.04 -6.32 15.66
C ASN A 147 8.44 -7.18 14.45
N SER A 148 7.47 -7.84 13.82
CA SER A 148 7.68 -8.61 12.59
C SER A 148 7.56 -7.77 11.31
N GLY A 149 7.23 -6.48 11.42
CA GLY A 149 6.89 -5.62 10.29
C GLY A 149 5.50 -5.87 9.70
N LEU A 150 4.68 -6.74 10.33
CA LEU A 150 3.32 -7.03 9.86
C LEU A 150 2.38 -5.82 10.00
N LEU A 151 2.61 -4.94 10.98
CA LEU A 151 1.79 -3.75 11.21
C LEU A 151 1.77 -2.81 10.01
N GLY A 152 2.89 -2.64 9.30
CA GLY A 152 2.91 -1.85 8.07
C GLY A 152 2.02 -2.46 6.97
N SER A 153 2.00 -3.78 6.83
CA SER A 153 1.09 -4.46 5.89
C SER A 153 -0.37 -4.31 6.30
N TYR A 154 -0.66 -4.47 7.58
CA TYR A 154 -2.00 -4.27 8.13
C TYR A 154 -2.50 -2.84 7.91
N LEU A 155 -1.66 -1.82 8.16
CA LEU A 155 -1.98 -0.42 7.93
C LEU A 155 -2.37 -0.14 6.48
N ILE A 156 -1.61 -0.68 5.51
CA ILE A 156 -1.92 -0.58 4.08
C ILE A 156 -3.32 -1.14 3.79
N HIS A 157 -3.66 -2.28 4.37
CA HIS A 157 -4.97 -2.90 4.18
C HIS A 157 -6.11 -2.15 4.88
N CYS A 158 -5.87 -1.59 6.07
CA CYS A 158 -6.82 -0.69 6.74
C CYS A 158 -7.15 0.51 5.86
N ASN A 159 -6.12 1.17 5.31
CA ASN A 159 -6.29 2.32 4.44
C ASN A 159 -7.01 1.94 3.12
N ALA A 160 -6.67 0.79 2.54
CA ALA A 160 -7.38 0.29 1.35
C ALA A 160 -8.86 0.00 1.61
N ALA A 161 -9.20 -0.55 2.78
CA ALA A 161 -10.58 -0.79 3.20
C ALA A 161 -11.35 0.53 3.42
N LEU A 162 -10.69 1.55 3.98
CA LEU A 162 -11.25 2.88 4.20
C LEU A 162 -11.80 3.51 2.92
N HIS A 163 -11.07 3.40 1.79
CA HIS A 163 -11.52 3.93 0.50
C HIS A 163 -12.79 3.27 -0.07
N LYS A 164 -13.15 2.08 0.41
CA LYS A 164 -14.34 1.33 -0.04
C LYS A 164 -15.46 1.31 1.00
N ALA A 165 -15.22 1.90 2.17
CA ALA A 165 -16.10 1.76 3.32
C ALA A 165 -17.41 2.53 3.13
N PRO A 166 -18.55 1.96 3.59
CA PRO A 166 -19.79 2.73 3.69
C PRO A 166 -19.63 3.82 4.75
N ALA A 167 -20.31 4.96 4.55
CA ALA A 167 -20.22 6.13 5.44
C ALA A 167 -20.36 5.79 6.94
N ALA A 168 -21.23 4.84 7.29
CA ALA A 168 -21.45 4.40 8.67
C ALA A 168 -20.23 3.72 9.34
N SER A 169 -19.23 3.28 8.56
CA SER A 169 -18.05 2.55 9.05
C SER A 169 -16.74 3.32 8.86
N VAL A 170 -16.75 4.44 8.13
CA VAL A 170 -15.55 5.21 7.79
C VAL A 170 -14.79 5.65 9.04
N ASP A 171 -15.46 6.21 10.04
CA ASP A 171 -14.78 6.71 11.24
C ASP A 171 -14.20 5.59 12.11
N LYS A 172 -14.84 4.40 12.12
CA LYS A 172 -14.28 3.22 12.79
C LYS A 172 -12.95 2.83 12.12
N LEU A 173 -12.93 2.78 10.80
CA LEU A 173 -11.73 2.43 10.03
C LEU A 173 -10.63 3.50 10.15
N ARG A 174 -10.98 4.79 10.19
CA ARG A 174 -10.01 5.87 10.45
C ARG A 174 -9.33 5.71 11.80
N LYS A 175 -10.09 5.41 12.85
CA LYS A 175 -9.53 5.13 14.19
C LYS A 175 -8.59 3.94 14.14
N GLN A 176 -8.99 2.87 13.43
CA GLN A 176 -8.15 1.69 13.25
C GLN A 176 -6.86 1.99 12.46
N VAL A 177 -6.91 2.80 11.40
CA VAL A 177 -5.71 3.28 10.66
C VAL A 177 -4.77 4.03 11.62
N ILE A 178 -5.31 4.91 12.46
CA ILE A 178 -4.51 5.66 13.44
C ILE A 178 -3.88 4.71 14.48
N ASP A 179 -4.68 3.82 15.09
CA ASP A 179 -4.21 2.95 16.16
C ASP A 179 -3.14 1.97 15.66
N VAL A 180 -3.37 1.32 14.52
CA VAL A 180 -2.40 0.41 13.89
C VAL A 180 -1.17 1.19 13.42
N GLY A 181 -1.36 2.38 12.84
CA GLY A 181 -0.27 3.19 12.33
C GLY A 181 0.65 3.72 13.42
N ILE A 182 0.12 4.14 14.58
CA ILE A 182 0.95 4.54 15.72
C ILE A 182 1.79 3.35 16.21
N ARG A 183 1.20 2.16 16.34
CA ARG A 183 1.96 0.94 16.69
C ARG A 183 3.03 0.63 15.65
N SER A 184 2.73 0.80 14.36
CA SER A 184 3.68 0.60 13.25
C SER A 184 4.87 1.57 13.31
N LEU A 185 4.63 2.84 13.65
CA LEU A 185 5.69 3.84 13.83
C LEU A 185 6.59 3.55 15.06
N GLU A 186 6.06 2.82 16.05
CA GLU A 186 6.81 2.40 17.24
C GLU A 186 7.57 1.08 17.03
N ASP A 187 7.24 0.34 15.96
CA ASP A 187 7.90 -0.91 15.56
C ASP A 187 9.28 -0.62 14.92
N LYS A 188 10.34 -1.08 15.60
CA LYS A 188 11.73 -0.91 15.16
C LYS A 188 12.09 -1.71 13.90
N ALA A 189 11.28 -2.71 13.54
CA ALA A 189 11.45 -3.48 12.32
C ALA A 189 10.86 -2.78 11.09
N HIS A 190 10.11 -1.68 11.28
CA HIS A 190 9.44 -0.99 10.21
C HIS A 190 10.38 -0.06 9.42
N CYS A 191 10.15 0.03 8.11
CA CYS A 191 11.08 0.66 7.17
C CYS A 191 10.51 1.85 6.38
N THR A 192 9.24 2.23 6.59
CA THR A 192 8.60 3.28 5.78
C THR A 192 7.76 4.28 6.58
N PRO A 193 8.38 5.12 7.44
CA PRO A 193 7.66 6.14 8.21
C PRO A 193 6.88 7.12 7.31
N PHE A 194 7.35 7.37 6.08
CA PHE A 194 6.70 8.24 5.11
C PHE A 194 5.25 7.83 4.79
N LEU A 195 5.01 6.57 4.43
CA LEU A 195 3.67 6.09 4.05
C LEU A 195 2.75 6.00 5.28
N ASP A 196 3.29 5.56 6.41
CA ASP A 196 2.53 5.46 7.65
C ASP A 196 2.05 6.83 8.10
N CYS A 197 2.95 7.81 8.17
CA CYS A 197 2.61 9.18 8.52
C CYS A 197 1.56 9.77 7.57
N MET A 198 1.62 9.46 6.27
CA MET A 198 0.59 9.87 5.30
C MET A 198 -0.78 9.30 5.66
N TYR A 199 -0.90 7.97 5.80
CA TYR A 199 -2.18 7.32 6.10
C TYR A 199 -2.75 7.74 7.45
N ILE A 200 -1.90 7.85 8.48
CA ILE A 200 -2.30 8.31 9.81
C ILE A 200 -2.76 9.76 9.75
N SER A 201 -2.01 10.65 9.08
CA SER A 201 -2.35 12.07 9.00
C SER A 201 -3.66 12.30 8.24
N ASP A 202 -3.90 11.58 7.14
CA ASP A 202 -5.18 11.64 6.43
C ASP A 202 -6.35 11.22 7.33
N ALA A 203 -6.23 10.08 8.01
CA ALA A 203 -7.27 9.60 8.92
C ALA A 203 -7.49 10.55 10.11
N ALA A 204 -6.40 11.07 10.70
CA ALA A 204 -6.44 11.96 11.85
C ALA A 204 -7.01 13.34 11.50
N LEU A 205 -6.65 13.90 10.35
CA LEU A 205 -7.15 15.19 9.89
C LEU A 205 -8.68 15.15 9.70
N GLU A 206 -9.21 14.07 9.12
CA GLU A 206 -10.65 13.87 8.93
C GLU A 206 -11.41 13.73 10.26
N LEU A 207 -10.77 13.20 11.29
CA LEU A 207 -11.34 13.09 12.65
C LEU A 207 -11.07 14.33 13.52
N GLY A 208 -10.43 15.37 13.00
CA GLY A 208 -10.05 16.57 13.77
C GLY A 208 -8.97 16.31 14.83
N ARG A 209 -8.21 15.21 14.72
CA ARG A 209 -7.13 14.81 15.63
C ARG A 209 -5.81 15.48 15.25
N PHE A 210 -5.78 16.80 15.32
CA PHE A 210 -4.63 17.61 14.88
C PHE A 210 -3.36 17.36 15.71
N ASP A 211 -3.51 16.89 16.95
CA ASP A 211 -2.40 16.41 17.79
C ASP A 211 -1.60 15.30 17.10
N ILE A 212 -2.30 14.34 16.49
CA ILE A 212 -1.70 13.21 15.80
C ILE A 212 -1.07 13.65 14.47
N VAL A 213 -1.75 14.54 13.73
CA VAL A 213 -1.22 15.10 12.48
C VAL A 213 0.10 15.82 12.73
N ASN A 214 0.18 16.63 13.79
CA ASN A 214 1.40 17.33 14.17
C ASN A 214 2.54 16.36 14.53
N ARG A 215 2.26 15.31 15.31
CA ARG A 215 3.26 14.27 15.63
C ARG A 215 3.79 13.57 14.37
N CYS A 216 2.93 13.26 13.41
CA CYS A 216 3.36 12.66 12.14
C CYS A 216 4.21 13.64 11.31
N ALA A 217 3.84 14.92 11.30
CA ALA A 217 4.64 15.95 10.63
C ALA A 217 6.03 16.12 11.26
N GLU A 218 6.16 16.02 12.58
CA GLU A 218 7.45 16.03 13.28
C GLU A 218 8.34 14.85 12.85
N ILE A 219 7.77 13.64 12.76
CA ILE A 219 8.47 12.45 12.27
C ILE A 219 8.96 12.69 10.83
N LEU A 220 8.08 13.13 9.94
CA LEU A 220 8.41 13.43 8.55
C LEU A 220 9.50 14.52 8.42
N GLN A 221 9.51 15.52 9.30
CA GLN A 221 10.55 16.56 9.29
C GLN A 221 11.92 16.02 9.71
N SER A 222 11.96 14.95 10.52
CA SER A 222 13.20 14.33 10.98
C SER A 222 13.92 13.47 9.93
N GLU A 223 13.24 13.09 8.85
CA GLU A 223 13.83 12.30 7.74
C GLU A 223 14.79 13.13 6.86
N GLU A 224 14.78 14.46 7.00
CA GLU A 224 15.63 15.43 6.29
C GLU A 224 15.60 15.37 4.75
N ASP A 225 14.70 14.58 4.15
CA ASP A 225 14.48 14.55 2.71
C ASP A 225 13.37 15.52 2.26
N GLU A 226 13.47 15.98 1.01
CA GLU A 226 12.56 17.01 0.50
C GLU A 226 11.10 16.54 0.35
N ALA A 227 10.86 15.25 0.10
CA ALA A 227 9.50 14.73 -0.04
C ALA A 227 8.80 14.66 1.32
N SER A 228 9.50 14.18 2.35
CA SER A 228 8.97 14.16 3.72
C SER A 228 8.71 15.57 4.26
N LEU A 229 9.63 16.52 4.02
CA LEU A 229 9.42 17.93 4.38
C LEU A 229 8.22 18.54 3.66
N GLN A 230 8.04 18.25 2.37
CA GLN A 230 6.87 18.69 1.62
C GLN A 230 5.57 18.12 2.20
N MET A 231 5.55 16.82 2.52
CA MET A 231 4.39 16.16 3.11
C MET A 231 4.04 16.76 4.48
N ALA A 232 5.05 16.95 5.34
CA ALA A 232 4.88 17.57 6.65
C ALA A 232 4.27 18.98 6.54
N ASN A 233 4.82 19.82 5.66
CA ASN A 233 4.30 21.18 5.43
C ASN A 233 2.85 21.14 4.91
N GLY A 234 2.52 20.21 4.02
CA GLY A 234 1.16 20.04 3.51
C GLY A 234 0.16 19.74 4.63
N TYR A 235 0.48 18.79 5.51
CA TYR A 235 -0.39 18.45 6.65
C TYR A 235 -0.48 19.55 7.70
N LEU A 236 0.65 20.17 8.07
CA LEU A 236 0.66 21.30 9.02
C LEU A 236 -0.16 22.49 8.48
N ALA A 237 -0.11 22.74 7.18
CA ALA A 237 -0.90 23.79 6.55
C ALA A 237 -2.40 23.48 6.57
N LEU A 238 -2.79 22.21 6.34
CA LEU A 238 -4.18 21.78 6.46
C LEU A 238 -4.69 21.95 7.90
N VAL A 239 -3.88 21.60 8.90
CA VAL A 239 -4.19 21.85 10.32
C VAL A 239 -4.36 23.35 10.58
N ALA A 240 -3.41 24.17 10.11
CA ALA A 240 -3.46 25.62 10.27
C ALA A 240 -4.75 26.21 9.65
N LEU A 241 -5.12 25.75 8.45
CA LEU A 241 -6.35 26.18 7.77
C LEU A 241 -7.61 25.80 8.58
N ARG A 242 -7.67 24.58 9.12
CA ARG A 242 -8.79 24.14 9.99
C ARG A 242 -8.87 24.91 11.31
N GLN A 243 -7.75 25.45 11.77
CA GLN A 243 -7.66 26.31 12.94
C GLN A 243 -7.83 27.81 12.60
N ASN A 244 -8.30 28.14 11.39
CA ASN A 244 -8.47 29.51 10.88
C ASN A 244 -7.18 30.34 10.85
N ASN A 245 -6.01 29.69 10.78
CA ASN A 245 -4.72 30.35 10.59
C ASN A 245 -4.32 30.34 9.11
N LEU A 246 -5.01 31.16 8.32
CA LEU A 246 -4.84 31.25 6.88
C LEU A 246 -3.41 31.66 6.47
N SER A 247 -2.84 32.62 7.20
CA SER A 247 -1.47 33.11 6.94
C SER A 247 -0.43 32.00 7.05
N LEU A 248 -0.52 31.16 8.10
CA LEU A 248 0.41 30.05 8.27
C LEU A 248 0.20 28.96 7.20
N ALA A 249 -1.04 28.67 6.83
CA ALA A 249 -1.33 27.70 5.78
C ALA A 249 -0.71 28.13 4.43
N VAL A 250 -0.82 29.41 4.08
CA VAL A 250 -0.19 29.99 2.88
C VAL A 250 1.34 29.95 2.98
N GLU A 251 1.91 30.32 4.12
CA GLU A 251 3.36 30.28 4.35
C GLU A 251 3.92 28.86 4.11
N LEU A 252 3.27 27.85 4.70
CA LEU A 252 3.67 26.45 4.58
C LEU A 252 3.48 25.90 3.16
N LEU A 253 2.40 26.29 2.45
CA LEU A 253 2.23 25.95 1.03
C LEU A 253 3.42 26.45 0.21
N LEU A 254 3.82 27.71 0.40
CA LEU A 254 4.88 28.36 -0.37
C LEU A 254 6.29 27.89 0.00
N LYS A 255 6.47 27.29 1.18
CA LYS A 255 7.72 26.61 1.59
C LYS A 255 7.98 25.30 0.83
N THR A 256 6.99 24.78 0.11
CA THR A 256 7.14 23.57 -0.72
C THR A 256 8.25 23.77 -1.75
N LYS A 257 9.38 23.09 -1.56
CA LYS A 257 10.54 23.21 -2.45
C LYS A 257 10.24 22.59 -3.82
N THR A 258 10.79 23.22 -4.84
CA THR A 258 10.42 23.04 -6.25
C THR A 258 10.96 21.75 -6.90
N ALA A 259 11.66 20.90 -6.16
CA ALA A 259 12.45 19.80 -6.71
C ALA A 259 11.68 18.52 -7.02
N TYR A 260 10.51 18.31 -6.41
CA TYR A 260 9.70 17.10 -6.60
C TYR A 260 8.34 17.38 -7.25
N LEU A 261 7.68 16.32 -7.71
CA LEU A 261 6.27 16.36 -8.06
C LEU A 261 5.46 16.71 -6.80
N PRO A 262 4.52 17.66 -6.87
CA PRO A 262 3.65 17.91 -5.74
C PRO A 262 2.92 16.65 -5.30
N LEU A 263 2.93 16.40 -4.00
CA LEU A 263 2.19 15.31 -3.38
C LEU A 263 0.69 15.65 -3.35
N ASP A 264 -0.16 14.63 -3.28
CA ASP A 264 -1.62 14.79 -3.27
C ASP A 264 -2.09 15.73 -2.14
N VAL A 265 -1.44 15.68 -0.97
CA VAL A 265 -1.71 16.59 0.16
C VAL A 265 -1.47 18.07 -0.20
N THR A 266 -0.50 18.37 -1.06
CA THR A 266 -0.23 19.75 -1.54
C THR A 266 -1.38 20.25 -2.40
N PHE A 267 -1.90 19.41 -3.31
CA PHE A 267 -3.04 19.80 -4.15
C PHE A 267 -4.35 19.85 -3.39
N ARG A 268 -4.54 18.96 -2.41
CA ARG A 268 -5.65 19.06 -1.47
C ARG A 268 -5.62 20.41 -0.75
N LEU A 269 -4.47 20.79 -0.18
CA LEU A 269 -4.30 22.09 0.47
C LEU A 269 -4.59 23.26 -0.47
N ALA A 270 -4.05 23.24 -1.69
CA ALA A 270 -4.30 24.29 -2.68
C ALA A 270 -5.79 24.41 -3.04
N LYS A 271 -6.51 23.29 -3.16
CA LYS A 271 -7.96 23.26 -3.40
C LYS A 271 -8.74 23.88 -2.23
N GLU A 272 -8.33 23.63 -0.99
CA GLU A 272 -9.01 24.19 0.18
C GLU A 272 -8.66 25.66 0.42
N LEU A 273 -7.43 26.08 0.10
CA LEU A 273 -7.04 27.49 0.09
C LEU A 273 -7.80 28.28 -1.00
N PHE A 274 -8.09 27.65 -2.13
CA PHE A 274 -8.93 28.26 -3.17
C PHE A 274 -10.32 28.57 -2.61
N ASP A 275 -10.92 27.61 -1.91
CA ASP A 275 -12.23 27.76 -1.26
C ASP A 275 -12.20 28.82 -0.15
N ALA A 276 -11.06 29.01 0.52
CA ALA A 276 -10.80 30.09 1.48
C ALA A 276 -10.48 31.46 0.82
N GLY A 277 -10.36 31.49 -0.50
CA GLY A 277 -10.20 32.69 -1.29
C GLY A 277 -8.76 33.10 -1.63
N GLU A 278 -7.78 32.24 -1.37
CA GLU A 278 -6.35 32.48 -1.53
C GLU A 278 -5.85 32.19 -2.95
N ARG A 279 -6.25 33.01 -3.93
CA ARG A 279 -5.91 32.77 -5.36
C ARG A 279 -4.43 33.03 -5.66
N GLU A 280 -3.89 34.12 -5.11
CA GLU A 280 -2.54 34.58 -5.43
C GLU A 280 -1.46 33.60 -4.96
N SER A 281 -1.63 33.04 -3.75
CA SER A 281 -0.69 32.05 -3.21
C SER A 281 -0.70 30.75 -4.00
N ILE A 282 -1.86 30.32 -4.51
CA ILE A 282 -1.96 29.15 -5.39
C ILE A 282 -1.28 29.41 -6.73
N VAL A 283 -1.48 30.60 -7.32
CA VAL A 283 -0.78 31.01 -8.54
C VAL A 283 0.74 30.97 -8.31
N GLN A 284 1.21 31.54 -7.21
CA GLN A 284 2.63 31.54 -6.85
C GLN A 284 3.16 30.10 -6.67
N MET A 285 2.41 29.23 -5.98
CA MET A 285 2.76 27.82 -5.87
C MET A 285 2.88 27.15 -7.24
N ILE A 286 1.93 27.34 -8.16
CA ILE A 286 1.97 26.76 -9.53
C ILE A 286 3.19 27.27 -10.30
N LEU A 287 3.50 28.57 -10.20
CA LEU A 287 4.65 29.18 -10.86
C LEU A 287 5.98 28.64 -10.33
N ASN A 288 6.02 28.28 -9.04
CA ASN A 288 7.20 27.67 -8.41
C ASN A 288 7.42 26.21 -8.84
N LEU A 289 6.41 25.50 -9.36
CA LEU A 289 6.58 24.13 -9.83
C LEU A 289 7.59 24.03 -10.98
N LYS A 290 8.62 23.18 -10.84
CA LYS A 290 9.64 22.98 -11.89
C LYS A 290 9.02 22.49 -13.20
N LYS A 291 9.54 23.00 -14.33
CA LYS A 291 9.09 22.61 -15.68
C LYS A 291 9.26 21.12 -15.99
N ARG A 292 10.19 20.43 -15.29
CA ARG A 292 10.44 18.99 -15.48
C ARG A 292 9.45 18.10 -14.74
N THR A 293 8.87 18.57 -13.64
CA THR A 293 7.95 17.77 -12.82
C THR A 293 6.50 17.94 -13.28
N THR A 294 6.12 19.09 -13.85
CA THR A 294 4.74 19.32 -14.31
C THR A 294 4.67 19.76 -15.77
N LYS A 295 3.81 19.10 -16.56
CA LYS A 295 3.56 19.45 -17.97
C LYS A 295 3.17 20.93 -18.09
N ALA A 296 3.76 21.62 -19.06
CA ALA A 296 3.46 23.04 -19.30
C ALA A 296 1.98 23.30 -19.63
N SER A 297 1.31 22.34 -20.29
CA SER A 297 -0.13 22.41 -20.58
C SER A 297 -0.99 22.37 -19.32
N ALA A 298 -0.67 21.48 -18.36
CA ALA A 298 -1.40 21.38 -17.09
C ALA A 298 -1.30 22.68 -16.28
N ARG A 299 -0.09 23.23 -16.10
CA ARG A 299 0.09 24.51 -15.40
C ARG A 299 -0.67 25.66 -16.06
N LYS A 300 -0.64 25.76 -17.40
CA LYS A 300 -1.42 26.77 -18.12
C LYS A 300 -2.93 26.60 -17.91
N ARG A 301 -3.43 25.36 -17.87
CA ARG A 301 -4.83 25.05 -17.60
C ARG A 301 -5.22 25.49 -16.19
N TRP A 302 -4.44 25.12 -15.17
CA TRP A 302 -4.71 25.50 -13.78
C TRP A 302 -4.66 27.01 -13.56
N LEU A 303 -3.66 27.70 -14.13
CA LEU A 303 -3.60 29.16 -14.05
C LEU A 303 -4.81 29.83 -14.71
N LYS A 304 -5.30 29.27 -15.83
CA LYS A 304 -6.52 29.77 -16.49
C LYS A 304 -7.76 29.52 -15.62
N GLN A 305 -7.89 28.34 -15.01
CA GLN A 305 -8.98 28.03 -14.08
C GLN A 305 -9.02 29.06 -12.94
N ILE A 306 -7.89 29.32 -12.28
CA ILE A 306 -7.81 30.30 -11.19
C ILE A 306 -8.17 31.71 -11.67
N ALA A 307 -7.68 32.13 -12.84
CA ALA A 307 -8.00 33.45 -13.40
C ALA A 307 -9.49 33.64 -13.72
N ASN A 308 -10.21 32.54 -13.94
CA ASN A 308 -11.64 32.51 -14.16
C ASN A 308 -12.46 32.29 -12.87
N ASP A 309 -11.81 32.24 -11.70
CA ASP A 309 -12.42 31.82 -10.42
C ASP A 309 -13.04 30.41 -10.47
N GLU A 310 -12.44 29.53 -11.28
CA GLU A 310 -12.76 28.10 -11.34
C GLU A 310 -11.78 27.31 -10.47
N ARG A 311 -12.31 26.41 -9.63
CA ARG A 311 -11.47 25.54 -8.78
C ARG A 311 -10.57 24.64 -9.65
N PRO A 312 -9.25 24.65 -9.47
CA PRO A 312 -8.35 23.84 -10.29
C PRO A 312 -8.57 22.33 -10.12
N ASP A 313 -8.52 21.59 -11.23
CA ASP A 313 -8.65 20.13 -11.22
C ASP A 313 -7.43 19.43 -10.60
N PHE A 314 -6.24 20.00 -10.83
CA PHE A 314 -4.93 19.41 -10.54
C PHE A 314 -4.68 18.03 -11.20
N ASP A 315 -5.34 17.74 -12.33
CA ASP A 315 -5.17 16.52 -13.11
C ASP A 315 -3.91 16.60 -14.03
N TYR A 316 -3.15 15.51 -14.15
CA TYR A 316 -1.85 15.47 -14.87
C TYR A 316 -1.86 14.84 -16.27
#